data_AF-A0A7Y8JGF9-F1
#
_entry.id   AF-A0A7Y8JGF9-F1
#
_cell.length_a   1.000
_cell.length_b   1.000
_cell.length_c   1.000
_cell.angle_alpha   90.00
_cell.angle_beta   90.00
_cell.angle_gamma   90.00
#
_symmetry.space_group_name_H-M   'P 1'
#
loop_
_entity.id
_entity.type
_entity.pdbx_description
1 polymer ?
#
loop_
_entity_poly.entity_id
_entity_poly.type
_entity_poly.pdbx_seq_one_letter_code
_entity_poly.pdbx_strand_id
1 'polypeptide(L)'
;MAFERLGPIRQFGDLLAVDDSEDPARTLAAEQIAHLVEGWRYCASAFHACLVHASDNAQHFAYYAELRAALSLFSGSGIRIKQGDGFCLDERGSRCEIQKGKTHDLVWAFWPEWVKRDDAAALLRQITLLPGVSLADFEESLSVLGIDRSLYGWGYDLVQVGKDDSLARNVASYDAFWVSRPLAHMTEADFELLRELWELLLPDNDRWRFDIELIRFLVRRALLTLKRVRSKEETEDWAEDGFTDLVADDDDLNGVVHEVTSRCGADAETLRKTLTARPLDRPFRLAEEGNTGLANMLCRAVFLLRLATLSVRESMQETHGPAQIWLAHWLEHAGLRSLEAEVELVDLSDDYRLALDEIEIRSPLPQSLWKESNAHRAARLSRPEICLAWGVLA
;
A
#
# COMPACT_ATOMS: atom_id res chain seq x y z
N MET A 1 -4.24 -12.04 -23.38
CA MET A 1 -3.48 -11.77 -22.15
C MET A 1 -3.58 -12.93 -21.17
N ALA A 2 -2.68 -13.05 -20.18
CA ALA A 2 -2.68 -14.18 -19.24
C ALA A 2 -3.94 -14.26 -18.37
N PHE A 3 -4.51 -13.12 -17.97
CA PHE A 3 -5.75 -13.02 -17.19
C PHE A 3 -6.98 -13.59 -17.92
N GLU A 4 -7.03 -13.46 -19.25
CA GLU A 4 -8.11 -14.02 -20.08
C GLU A 4 -8.11 -15.56 -20.10
N ARG A 5 -6.99 -16.18 -19.71
CA ARG A 5 -6.81 -17.63 -19.67
C ARG A 5 -7.11 -18.24 -18.31
N LEU A 6 -7.49 -17.43 -17.31
CA LEU A 6 -7.95 -17.91 -16.01
C LEU A 6 -9.29 -18.64 -16.12
N GLY A 7 -9.64 -19.48 -15.13
CA GLY A 7 -10.94 -20.16 -15.11
C GLY A 7 -11.15 -21.28 -16.15
N PRO A 8 -12.40 -21.70 -16.43
CA PRO A 8 -13.65 -20.99 -16.15
C PRO A 8 -14.01 -20.96 -14.66
N ILE A 9 -14.60 -19.85 -14.21
CA ILE A 9 -15.18 -19.68 -12.86
C ILE A 9 -16.69 -19.58 -13.03
N ARG A 10 -17.40 -20.64 -12.65
CA ARG A 10 -18.85 -20.78 -12.78
C ARG A 10 -19.55 -20.90 -11.42
N GLN A 11 -18.79 -21.28 -10.39
CA GLN A 11 -19.29 -21.50 -9.04
C GLN A 11 -18.25 -21.07 -8.01
N PHE A 12 -18.69 -20.97 -6.77
CA PHE A 12 -17.88 -20.54 -5.62
C PHE A 12 -16.55 -21.30 -5.46
N GLY A 13 -16.56 -22.62 -5.67
CA GLY A 13 -15.40 -23.49 -5.41
C GLY A 13 -14.36 -23.57 -6.53
N ASP A 14 -14.53 -22.84 -7.63
CA ASP A 14 -13.62 -22.96 -8.78
C ASP A 14 -12.27 -22.25 -8.53
N LEU A 15 -11.19 -22.84 -9.02
CA LEU A 15 -9.84 -22.30 -8.88
C LEU A 15 -9.52 -21.28 -9.99
N LEU A 16 -8.79 -20.20 -9.66
CA LEU A 16 -8.29 -19.22 -10.62
C LEU A 16 -7.48 -19.87 -11.76
N ALA A 17 -6.65 -20.84 -11.40
CA ALA A 17 -5.95 -21.70 -12.34
C ALA A 17 -6.27 -23.17 -11.99
N VAL A 18 -6.71 -23.92 -13.00
CA VAL A 18 -6.96 -25.36 -12.91
C VAL A 18 -5.75 -26.07 -13.53
N ASP A 19 -5.17 -27.03 -12.80
CA ASP A 19 -3.96 -27.83 -13.10
C ASP A 19 -2.61 -27.09 -13.12
N ASP A 20 -1.51 -27.86 -12.97
CA ASP A 20 -0.09 -27.47 -13.21
C ASP A 20 0.07 -27.13 -14.71
N SER A 21 -0.58 -26.07 -15.17
CA SER A 21 -0.51 -25.66 -16.56
C SER A 21 0.93 -25.33 -16.92
N GLU A 22 1.45 -25.95 -17.99
CA GLU A 22 2.73 -25.58 -18.62
C GLU A 22 2.77 -24.11 -19.12
N ASP A 23 1.71 -23.33 -18.89
CA ASP A 23 1.62 -21.89 -19.17
C ASP A 23 2.06 -21.07 -17.93
N PRO A 24 3.34 -20.71 -17.82
CA PRO A 24 3.84 -19.99 -16.66
C PRO A 24 3.21 -18.59 -16.52
N ALA A 25 2.74 -17.97 -17.60
CA ALA A 25 2.09 -16.67 -17.55
C ALA A 25 0.69 -16.76 -16.91
N ARG A 26 -0.07 -17.84 -17.18
CA ARG A 26 -1.36 -18.08 -16.50
C ARG A 26 -1.16 -18.32 -15.00
N THR A 27 -0.14 -19.09 -14.63
CA THR A 27 0.22 -19.32 -13.22
C THR A 27 0.54 -18.00 -12.52
N LEU A 28 1.37 -17.16 -13.14
CA LEU A 28 1.73 -15.86 -12.59
C LEU A 28 0.52 -14.93 -12.43
N ALA A 29 -0.39 -14.89 -13.40
CA ALA A 29 -1.63 -14.11 -13.29
C ALA A 29 -2.50 -14.57 -12.10
N ALA A 30 -2.64 -15.88 -11.89
CA ALA A 30 -3.36 -16.41 -10.74
C ALA A 30 -2.65 -16.10 -9.41
N GLU A 31 -1.32 -16.27 -9.36
CA GLU A 31 -0.50 -15.99 -8.18
C GLU A 31 -0.48 -14.49 -7.83
N GLN A 32 -0.55 -13.59 -8.81
CA GLN A 32 -0.65 -12.14 -8.59
C GLN A 32 -1.89 -11.80 -7.75
N ILE A 33 -3.06 -12.33 -8.13
CA ILE A 33 -4.33 -12.14 -7.41
C ILE A 33 -4.27 -12.80 -6.04
N ALA A 34 -3.81 -14.07 -5.98
CA ALA A 34 -3.76 -14.82 -4.73
C ALA A 34 -2.85 -14.15 -3.69
N HIS A 35 -1.65 -13.70 -4.09
CA HIS A 35 -0.73 -12.99 -3.21
C HIS A 35 -1.29 -11.65 -2.74
N LEU A 36 -1.99 -10.91 -3.61
CA LEU A 36 -2.66 -9.67 -3.19
C LEU A 36 -3.69 -9.95 -2.09
N VAL A 37 -4.55 -10.94 -2.30
CA VAL A 37 -5.59 -11.34 -1.33
C VAL A 37 -4.99 -11.81 -0.01
N GLU A 38 -3.96 -12.66 -0.06
CA GLU A 38 -3.23 -13.11 1.12
C GLU A 38 -2.57 -11.94 1.86
N GLY A 39 -1.99 -10.99 1.12
CA GLY A 39 -1.34 -9.80 1.69
C GLY A 39 -2.33 -8.93 2.47
N TRP A 40 -3.50 -8.66 1.90
CA TRP A 40 -4.56 -7.93 2.60
C TRP A 40 -5.09 -8.68 3.83
N ARG A 41 -5.16 -10.02 3.79
CA ARG A 41 -5.52 -10.85 4.95
C ARG A 41 -4.48 -10.79 6.07
N TYR A 42 -3.20 -10.72 5.75
CA TYR A 42 -2.15 -10.47 6.74
C TYR A 42 -2.26 -9.05 7.29
N CYS A 43 -2.49 -8.04 6.45
CA CYS A 43 -2.70 -6.66 6.90
C CYS A 43 -3.89 -6.55 7.86
N ALA A 44 -4.99 -7.23 7.59
CA ALA A 44 -6.13 -7.31 8.48
C ALA A 44 -5.80 -7.94 9.85
N SER A 45 -5.01 -9.01 9.81
CA SER A 45 -4.52 -9.66 11.03
C SER A 45 -3.60 -8.71 11.82
N ALA A 46 -2.81 -7.89 11.13
CA ALA A 46 -1.97 -6.86 11.75
C ALA A 46 -2.82 -5.75 12.40
N PHE A 47 -3.82 -5.22 11.69
CA PHE A 47 -4.76 -4.22 12.23
C PHE A 47 -5.50 -4.74 13.45
N HIS A 48 -6.02 -5.97 13.39
CA HIS A 48 -6.64 -6.62 14.53
C HIS A 48 -5.68 -6.74 15.72
N ALA A 49 -4.45 -7.20 15.48
CA ALA A 49 -3.43 -7.33 16.51
C ALA A 49 -3.08 -5.97 17.15
N CYS A 50 -3.00 -4.88 16.38
CA CYS A 50 -2.85 -3.53 16.92
C CYS A 50 -4.04 -3.14 17.83
N LEU A 51 -5.28 -3.40 17.39
CA LEU A 51 -6.51 -3.06 18.15
C LEU A 51 -6.66 -3.85 19.46
N VAL A 52 -6.00 -5.01 19.59
CA VAL A 52 -5.94 -5.78 20.85
C VAL A 52 -4.59 -5.61 21.58
N HIS A 53 -3.75 -4.68 21.13
CA HIS A 53 -2.44 -4.36 21.69
C HIS A 53 -1.46 -5.56 21.76
N ALA A 54 -1.46 -6.37 20.70
CA ALA A 54 -0.54 -7.49 20.50
C ALA A 54 0.55 -7.11 19.48
N SER A 55 1.45 -6.19 19.86
CA SER A 55 2.40 -5.54 18.96
C SER A 55 3.32 -6.50 18.21
N ASP A 56 3.83 -7.55 18.86
CA ASP A 56 4.68 -8.56 18.23
C ASP A 56 3.94 -9.34 17.14
N ASN A 57 2.68 -9.72 17.40
CA ASN A 57 1.82 -10.35 16.38
C ASN A 57 1.53 -9.39 15.24
N ALA A 58 1.24 -8.13 15.56
CA ALA A 58 0.97 -7.11 14.54
C ALA A 58 2.18 -6.91 13.62
N GLN A 59 3.38 -6.87 14.19
CA GLN A 59 4.62 -6.73 13.44
C GLN A 59 4.90 -7.96 12.58
N HIS A 60 4.68 -9.16 13.11
CA HIS A 60 4.78 -10.40 12.35
C HIS A 60 3.84 -10.40 11.13
N PHE A 61 2.58 -10.01 11.32
CA PHE A 61 1.61 -9.98 10.23
C PHE A 61 1.88 -8.86 9.23
N ALA A 62 2.32 -7.68 9.68
CA ALA A 62 2.74 -6.59 8.81
C ALA A 62 3.87 -7.04 7.86
N TYR A 63 4.88 -7.74 8.38
CA TYR A 63 5.95 -8.33 7.56
C TYR A 63 5.43 -9.25 6.44
N TYR A 64 4.50 -10.13 6.77
CA TYR A 64 3.93 -11.05 5.76
C TYR A 64 3.04 -10.31 4.76
N ALA A 65 2.38 -9.22 5.17
CA ALA A 65 1.66 -8.36 4.25
C ALA A 65 2.62 -7.68 3.24
N GLU A 66 3.76 -7.13 3.70
CA GLU A 66 4.82 -6.59 2.82
C GLU A 66 5.31 -7.65 1.83
N LEU A 67 5.66 -8.84 2.34
CA LEU A 67 6.18 -9.94 1.52
C LEU A 67 5.19 -10.38 0.45
N ARG A 68 3.91 -10.51 0.79
CA ARG A 68 2.87 -10.92 -0.16
C ARG A 68 2.55 -9.83 -1.17
N ALA A 69 2.57 -8.57 -0.78
CA ALA A 69 2.42 -7.46 -1.71
C ALA A 69 3.56 -7.42 -2.75
N ALA A 70 4.81 -7.59 -2.31
CA ALA A 70 5.97 -7.67 -3.21
C ALA A 70 5.87 -8.87 -4.17
N LEU A 71 5.48 -10.05 -3.67
CA LEU A 71 5.26 -11.23 -4.52
C LEU A 71 4.12 -11.01 -5.54
N SER A 72 3.06 -10.29 -5.17
CA SER A 72 2.01 -9.91 -6.12
C SER A 72 2.58 -9.02 -7.23
N LEU A 73 3.30 -7.94 -6.90
CA LEU A 73 3.94 -7.05 -7.87
C LEU A 73 4.89 -7.80 -8.82
N PHE A 74 5.71 -8.70 -8.27
CA PHE A 74 6.61 -9.54 -9.05
C PHE A 74 5.86 -10.46 -10.00
N SER A 75 4.79 -11.12 -9.53
CA SER A 75 4.01 -12.01 -10.38
C SER A 75 3.38 -11.27 -11.56
N GLY A 76 2.84 -10.07 -11.33
CA GLY A 76 2.33 -9.20 -12.39
C GLY A 76 3.41 -8.75 -13.38
N SER A 77 4.65 -8.70 -12.94
CA SER A 77 5.83 -8.30 -13.75
C SER A 77 6.56 -9.49 -14.39
N GLY A 78 5.98 -10.69 -14.35
CA GLY A 78 6.59 -11.87 -14.97
C GLY A 78 7.59 -12.62 -14.09
N ILE A 79 7.65 -12.35 -12.77
CA ILE A 79 8.64 -12.92 -11.84
C ILE A 79 7.93 -13.77 -10.78
N ARG A 80 8.28 -15.06 -10.72
CA ARG A 80 7.84 -15.98 -9.68
C ARG A 80 8.96 -16.22 -8.67
N ILE A 81 8.70 -15.92 -7.41
CA ILE A 81 9.59 -16.30 -6.30
C ILE A 81 8.88 -17.32 -5.41
N LYS A 82 9.34 -18.57 -5.49
CA LYS A 82 8.85 -19.69 -4.70
C LYS A 82 10.03 -20.53 -4.22
N GLN A 83 9.95 -21.03 -2.99
CA GLN A 83 11.01 -21.86 -2.43
C GLN A 83 11.23 -23.10 -3.30
N GLY A 84 12.38 -23.15 -3.98
CA GLY A 84 12.80 -24.28 -4.82
C GLY A 84 12.25 -24.30 -6.24
N ASP A 85 11.40 -23.34 -6.65
CA ASP A 85 10.71 -23.32 -7.96
C ASP A 85 10.43 -21.88 -8.44
N GLY A 86 11.45 -21.01 -8.36
CA GLY A 86 11.36 -19.64 -8.84
C GLY A 86 11.78 -19.51 -10.30
N PHE A 87 11.17 -18.58 -11.03
CA PHE A 87 11.53 -18.28 -12.42
C PHE A 87 11.13 -16.85 -12.80
N CYS A 88 11.66 -16.33 -13.90
CA CYS A 88 11.12 -15.16 -14.59
C CYS A 88 10.73 -15.50 -16.03
N LEU A 89 9.90 -14.67 -16.65
CA LEU A 89 9.58 -14.74 -18.07
C LEU A 89 10.50 -13.79 -18.86
N ASP A 90 11.04 -14.28 -19.97
CA ASP A 90 11.74 -13.43 -20.94
C ASP A 90 10.74 -12.70 -21.87
N GLU A 91 11.25 -11.85 -22.76
CA GLU A 91 10.45 -11.10 -23.75
C GLU A 91 9.62 -11.99 -24.68
N ARG A 92 9.96 -13.28 -24.79
CA ARG A 92 9.24 -14.28 -25.59
C ARG A 92 8.24 -15.08 -24.75
N GLY A 93 8.11 -14.77 -23.46
CA GLY A 93 7.29 -15.52 -22.51
C GLY A 93 7.89 -16.86 -22.09
N SER A 94 9.18 -17.10 -22.37
CA SER A 94 9.87 -18.33 -21.99
C SER A 94 10.38 -18.27 -20.57
N ARG A 95 10.38 -19.42 -19.89
CA ARG A 95 10.81 -19.55 -18.49
C ARG A 95 12.33 -19.46 -18.37
N CYS A 96 12.81 -18.56 -17.51
CA CYS A 96 14.20 -18.45 -17.08
C CYS A 96 14.31 -18.75 -15.58
N GLU A 97 15.05 -19.78 -15.20
CA GLU A 97 15.23 -20.15 -13.79
C GLU A 97 15.98 -19.06 -13.02
N ILE A 98 15.54 -18.79 -11.78
CA ILE A 98 16.28 -17.93 -10.86
C ILE A 98 17.04 -18.76 -9.81
N GLN A 99 18.00 -18.13 -9.14
CA GLN A 99 18.77 -18.77 -8.09
C GLN A 99 17.85 -19.28 -6.96
N LYS A 100 18.13 -20.50 -6.49
CA LYS A 100 17.44 -21.08 -5.33
C LYS A 100 17.87 -20.36 -4.04
N GLY A 101 16.90 -20.09 -3.17
CA GLY A 101 17.12 -19.42 -1.89
C GLY A 101 15.86 -19.47 -1.03
N LYS A 102 15.94 -18.88 0.18
CA LYS A 102 14.75 -18.64 0.99
C LYS A 102 13.92 -17.53 0.32
N THR A 103 12.60 -17.67 0.30
CA THR A 103 11.70 -16.74 -0.39
C THR A 103 11.93 -15.29 0.02
N HIS A 104 12.06 -15.00 1.33
CA HIS A 104 12.27 -13.63 1.80
C HIS A 104 13.61 -13.04 1.33
N ASP A 105 14.69 -13.82 1.42
CA ASP A 105 16.02 -13.39 0.97
C ASP A 105 16.00 -13.03 -0.52
N LEU A 106 15.31 -13.85 -1.32
CA LEU A 106 15.16 -13.59 -2.75
C LEU A 106 14.28 -12.37 -3.02
N VAL A 107 13.13 -12.22 -2.34
CA VAL A 107 12.24 -11.09 -2.58
C VAL A 107 12.96 -9.75 -2.36
N TRP A 108 13.66 -9.61 -1.24
CA TRP A 108 14.35 -8.36 -0.92
C TRP A 108 15.65 -8.16 -1.70
N ALA A 109 16.25 -9.24 -2.23
CA ALA A 109 17.35 -9.12 -3.19
C ALA A 109 16.87 -8.67 -4.57
N PHE A 110 15.66 -9.06 -4.99
CA PHE A 110 15.07 -8.67 -6.27
C PHE A 110 14.45 -7.27 -6.23
N TRP A 111 13.98 -6.81 -5.08
CA TRP A 111 13.30 -5.51 -4.95
C TRP A 111 14.07 -4.34 -5.57
N PRO A 112 15.37 -4.12 -5.30
CA PRO A 112 16.12 -3.01 -5.89
C PRO A 112 16.27 -3.10 -7.41
N GLU A 113 16.21 -4.30 -7.99
CA GLU A 113 16.27 -4.47 -9.44
C GLU A 113 14.89 -4.33 -10.07
N TRP A 114 13.84 -4.79 -9.39
CA TRP A 114 12.46 -4.66 -9.87
C TRP A 114 12.04 -3.18 -9.97
N VAL A 115 12.33 -2.38 -8.94
CA VAL A 115 11.97 -0.93 -8.93
C VAL A 115 12.67 -0.11 -10.02
N LYS A 116 13.69 -0.65 -10.72
CA LYS A 116 14.36 -0.01 -11.86
C LYS A 116 13.67 -0.26 -13.20
N ARG A 117 12.75 -1.22 -13.26
CA ARG A 117 12.14 -1.65 -14.51
C ARG A 117 11.11 -0.62 -15.00
N ASP A 118 10.93 -0.59 -16.32
CA ASP A 118 9.99 0.33 -16.97
C ASP A 118 8.53 0.04 -16.57
N ASP A 119 8.17 -1.23 -16.34
CA ASP A 119 6.83 -1.61 -15.88
C ASP A 119 6.55 -1.15 -14.46
N ALA A 120 7.52 -1.28 -13.54
CA ALA A 120 7.43 -0.72 -12.18
C ALA A 120 7.30 0.81 -12.19
N ALA A 121 8.05 1.50 -13.06
CA ALA A 121 7.93 2.94 -13.23
C ALA A 121 6.56 3.33 -13.83
N ALA A 122 6.10 2.62 -14.86
CA ALA A 122 4.80 2.85 -15.47
C ALA A 122 3.64 2.69 -14.46
N LEU A 123 3.74 1.74 -13.54
CA LEU A 123 2.76 1.56 -12.46
C LEU A 123 2.67 2.80 -11.55
N LEU A 124 3.82 3.33 -11.12
CA LEU A 124 3.85 4.51 -10.24
C LEU A 124 3.35 5.78 -10.96
N ARG A 125 3.61 5.92 -12.25
CA ARG A 125 3.10 7.03 -13.09
C ARG A 125 1.58 7.12 -13.12
N GLN A 126 0.88 6.01 -12.91
CA GLN A 126 -0.58 5.95 -12.95
C GLN A 126 -1.27 6.44 -11.66
N ILE A 127 -0.51 6.73 -10.60
CA ILE A 127 -1.06 7.29 -9.36
C ILE A 127 -1.61 8.68 -9.68
N THR A 128 -2.87 8.95 -9.32
CA THR A 128 -3.56 10.20 -9.71
C THR A 128 -3.87 11.11 -8.53
N LEU A 129 -3.65 12.41 -8.71
CA LEU A 129 -4.01 13.46 -7.74
C LEU A 129 -5.42 14.02 -8.02
N LEU A 130 -5.72 14.30 -9.29
CA LEU A 130 -6.96 14.89 -9.78
C LEU A 130 -7.34 14.25 -11.12
N PRO A 131 -8.60 14.41 -11.61
CA PRO A 131 -8.94 13.91 -12.94
C PRO A 131 -7.98 14.47 -13.99
N GLY A 132 -7.29 13.60 -14.72
CA GLY A 132 -6.29 14.00 -15.71
C GLY A 132 -4.96 14.53 -15.14
N VAL A 133 -4.73 14.46 -13.82
CA VAL A 133 -3.46 14.83 -13.19
C VAL A 133 -2.89 13.62 -12.44
N SER A 134 -1.75 13.15 -12.90
CA SER A 134 -1.04 11.97 -12.44
C SER A 134 0.32 12.33 -11.85
N LEU A 135 0.97 11.38 -11.17
CA LEU A 135 2.34 11.53 -10.70
C LEU A 135 3.32 11.81 -11.85
N ALA A 136 3.04 11.28 -13.05
CA ALA A 136 3.85 11.52 -14.24
C ALA A 136 3.94 13.01 -14.61
N ASP A 137 2.87 13.78 -14.39
CA ASP A 137 2.82 15.21 -14.73
C ASP A 137 3.77 16.05 -13.87
N PHE A 138 4.14 15.53 -12.70
CA PHE A 138 5.07 16.16 -11.77
C PHE A 138 6.54 15.74 -12.00
N GLU A 139 6.84 14.72 -12.82
CA GLU A 139 8.20 14.17 -12.92
C GLU A 139 9.24 15.22 -13.29
N GLU A 140 8.98 16.02 -14.31
CA GLU A 140 9.93 17.05 -14.74
C GLU A 140 10.06 18.12 -13.65
N SER A 141 8.94 18.56 -13.09
CA SER A 141 8.89 19.58 -12.03
C SER A 141 9.63 19.14 -10.77
N LEU A 142 9.66 17.84 -10.48
CA LEU A 142 10.35 17.26 -9.32
C LEU A 142 11.81 16.93 -9.62
N SER A 143 12.13 16.53 -10.86
CA SER A 143 13.50 16.24 -11.31
C SER A 143 14.39 17.49 -11.36
N VAL A 144 13.84 18.63 -11.79
CA VAL A 144 14.53 19.93 -11.83
C VAL A 144 14.96 20.39 -10.43
N LEU A 145 14.33 19.85 -9.38
CA LEU A 145 14.57 20.25 -7.99
C LEU A 145 15.75 19.50 -7.34
N GLY A 146 16.57 18.82 -8.15
CA GLY A 146 17.74 18.07 -7.65
C GLY A 146 17.38 16.78 -6.93
N ILE A 147 16.14 16.32 -7.07
CA ILE A 147 15.75 14.97 -6.68
C ILE A 147 16.18 14.05 -7.82
N ASP A 148 17.46 13.67 -7.82
CA ASP A 148 17.93 12.50 -8.59
C ASP A 148 17.45 11.21 -7.91
N ARG A 149 16.13 11.10 -7.77
CA ARG A 149 15.40 9.93 -7.32
C ARG A 149 14.21 9.85 -8.26
N SER A 150 14.46 9.31 -9.45
CA SER A 150 13.42 8.79 -10.33
C SER A 150 12.40 7.95 -9.54
N LEU A 151 11.27 7.58 -10.14
CA LEU A 151 10.31 6.65 -9.52
C LEU A 151 10.97 5.43 -8.85
N TYR A 152 12.16 5.02 -9.34
CA TYR A 152 13.11 4.12 -8.69
C TYR A 152 13.51 4.50 -7.25
N GLY A 153 13.98 5.72 -7.03
CA GLY A 153 14.36 6.20 -5.71
C GLY A 153 13.15 6.34 -4.79
N TRP A 154 11.97 6.63 -5.31
CA TRP A 154 10.73 6.53 -4.52
C TRP A 154 10.36 5.08 -4.19
N GLY A 155 10.37 4.15 -5.16
CA GLY A 155 10.12 2.73 -4.87
C GLY A 155 11.15 2.09 -3.93
N TYR A 156 12.39 2.57 -3.96
CA TYR A 156 13.49 2.13 -3.08
C TYR A 156 13.45 2.82 -1.69
N ASP A 157 13.18 4.12 -1.63
CA ASP A 157 13.10 4.88 -0.38
C ASP A 157 11.81 4.58 0.38
N LEU A 158 10.66 4.49 -0.31
CA LEU A 158 9.33 4.31 0.30
C LEU A 158 9.19 2.94 0.98
N VAL A 159 10.13 2.03 0.71
CA VAL A 159 10.12 0.65 1.18
C VAL A 159 11.56 0.20 1.42
N GLN A 160 12.17 0.65 2.53
CA GLN A 160 13.43 0.07 3.03
C GLN A 160 13.17 -1.25 3.77
N VAL A 161 12.59 -2.24 3.07
CA VAL A 161 12.38 -3.58 3.67
C VAL A 161 13.67 -4.36 3.56
N GLY A 162 14.36 -4.50 4.69
CA GLY A 162 15.68 -5.12 4.79
C GLY A 162 15.69 -6.47 5.49
N LYS A 163 16.88 -7.06 5.58
CA LYS A 163 17.15 -8.24 6.44
C LYS A 163 16.71 -8.01 7.89
N ASP A 164 16.76 -6.77 8.36
CA ASP A 164 16.47 -6.42 9.74
C ASP A 164 14.97 -6.55 10.07
N ASP A 165 14.06 -6.34 9.10
CA ASP A 165 12.62 -6.61 9.28
C ASP A 165 12.37 -8.10 9.51
N SER A 166 13.09 -8.97 8.78
CA SER A 166 13.01 -10.42 8.99
C SER A 166 13.55 -10.82 10.37
N LEU A 167 14.55 -10.12 10.90
CA LEU A 167 15.07 -10.32 12.25
C LEU A 167 14.07 -9.83 13.31
N ALA A 168 13.50 -8.65 13.13
CA ALA A 168 12.51 -8.10 14.05
C ALA A 168 11.26 -9.00 14.11
N ARG A 169 10.81 -9.49 12.96
CA ARG A 169 9.78 -10.55 12.88
C ARG A 169 10.20 -11.85 13.56
N ASN A 170 11.46 -12.31 13.40
CA ASN A 170 11.97 -13.49 14.10
C ASN A 170 11.86 -13.31 15.63
N VAL A 171 12.33 -12.18 16.15
CA VAL A 171 12.25 -11.82 17.58
C VAL A 171 10.81 -11.89 18.05
N ALA A 172 9.89 -11.21 17.35
CA ALA A 172 8.46 -11.21 17.65
C ALA A 172 7.81 -12.61 17.62
N SER A 173 8.36 -13.57 16.87
CA SER A 173 7.76 -14.89 16.69
C SER A 173 8.28 -15.96 17.65
N TYR A 174 9.53 -15.84 18.09
CA TYR A 174 10.23 -16.92 18.81
C TYR A 174 10.56 -16.58 20.26
N ASP A 175 10.57 -15.30 20.64
CA ASP A 175 10.87 -14.91 22.01
C ASP A 175 9.63 -15.00 22.89
N ALA A 176 9.80 -15.53 24.11
CA ALA A 176 8.79 -15.47 25.15
C ALA A 176 8.76 -14.05 25.77
N PHE A 177 8.32 -13.07 24.98
CA PHE A 177 8.45 -11.63 25.24
C PHE A 177 8.04 -11.23 26.67
N TRP A 178 6.86 -11.68 27.13
CA TRP A 178 6.31 -11.33 28.45
C TRP A 178 7.01 -11.98 29.65
N VAL A 179 7.92 -12.93 29.43
CA VAL A 179 8.75 -13.49 30.52
C VAL A 179 9.78 -12.46 31.00
N SER A 180 10.21 -11.55 30.12
CA SER A 180 11.32 -10.63 30.39
C SER A 180 10.95 -9.15 30.31
N ARG A 181 9.69 -8.81 29.97
CA ARG A 181 9.22 -7.43 29.78
C ARG A 181 7.85 -7.21 30.44
N PRO A 182 7.60 -6.05 31.06
CA PRO A 182 6.30 -5.73 31.63
C PRO A 182 5.24 -5.55 30.53
N LEU A 183 3.97 -5.76 30.88
CA LEU A 183 2.84 -5.40 30.02
C LEU A 183 2.78 -3.88 29.89
N ALA A 184 2.66 -3.39 28.65
CA ALA A 184 2.40 -2.00 28.33
C ALA A 184 0.91 -1.79 28.05
N HIS A 185 0.40 -0.60 28.38
CA HIS A 185 -0.94 -0.18 27.97
C HIS A 185 -0.90 0.39 26.56
N MET A 186 -1.96 0.12 25.81
CA MET A 186 -2.21 0.83 24.55
C MET A 186 -2.41 2.31 24.83
N THR A 187 -1.81 3.14 23.99
CA THR A 187 -1.93 4.59 24.01
C THR A 187 -2.89 5.06 22.93
N GLU A 188 -3.37 6.30 23.04
CA GLU A 188 -4.18 6.92 21.97
C GLU A 188 -3.38 7.04 20.68
N ALA A 189 -2.06 7.33 20.77
CA ALA A 189 -1.17 7.44 19.62
C ALA A 189 -1.04 6.14 18.80
N ASP A 190 -1.18 4.98 19.45
CA ASP A 190 -1.21 3.67 18.76
C ASP A 190 -2.46 3.53 17.87
N PHE A 191 -3.60 4.05 18.33
CA PHE A 191 -4.83 4.07 17.54
C PHE A 191 -4.79 5.15 16.46
N GLU A 192 -4.24 6.34 16.74
CA GLU A 192 -4.16 7.42 15.76
C GLU A 192 -3.45 6.98 14.48
N LEU A 193 -2.42 6.14 14.58
CA LEU A 193 -1.78 5.58 13.38
C LEU A 193 -2.76 4.72 12.55
N LEU A 194 -3.56 3.85 13.20
CA LEU A 194 -4.58 3.07 12.50
C LEU A 194 -5.64 3.95 11.85
N ARG A 195 -5.99 5.06 12.52
CA ARG A 195 -6.92 6.05 11.97
C ARG A 195 -6.34 6.70 10.72
N GLU A 196 -5.12 7.22 10.79
CA GLU A 196 -4.42 7.81 9.65
C GLU A 196 -4.33 6.83 8.47
N LEU A 197 -4.00 5.56 8.74
CA LEU A 197 -3.96 4.53 7.69
C LEU A 197 -5.35 4.29 7.07
N TRP A 198 -6.42 4.21 7.87
CA TRP A 198 -7.78 4.08 7.34
C TRP A 198 -8.20 5.29 6.51
N GLU A 199 -7.84 6.50 6.93
CA GLU A 199 -8.11 7.70 6.15
C GLU A 199 -7.47 7.61 4.76
N LEU A 200 -6.26 7.08 4.64
CA LEU A 200 -5.61 6.84 3.35
C LEU A 200 -6.31 5.77 2.51
N LEU A 201 -6.83 4.72 3.14
CA LEU A 201 -7.47 3.57 2.46
C LEU A 201 -8.88 3.88 1.94
N LEU A 202 -9.56 4.86 2.54
CA LEU A 202 -10.90 5.25 2.13
C LEU A 202 -10.87 6.02 0.80
N PRO A 203 -11.91 5.84 -0.03
CA PRO A 203 -12.04 6.60 -1.26
C PRO A 203 -12.45 8.06 -0.99
N ASP A 204 -12.01 8.94 -1.89
CA ASP A 204 -12.31 10.36 -2.00
C ASP A 204 -12.63 10.67 -3.47
N ASN A 205 -13.91 10.91 -3.78
CA ASN A 205 -14.40 11.18 -5.15
C ASN A 205 -13.90 10.14 -6.19
N ASP A 206 -14.25 8.87 -5.97
CA ASP A 206 -13.93 7.72 -6.84
C ASP A 206 -12.44 7.34 -6.94
N ARG A 207 -11.60 7.83 -6.01
CA ARG A 207 -10.15 7.55 -5.96
C ARG A 207 -9.74 7.21 -4.56
N TRP A 208 -8.60 6.56 -4.41
CA TRP A 208 -8.03 6.36 -3.07
C TRP A 208 -7.43 7.66 -2.57
N ARG A 209 -7.77 8.05 -1.33
CA ARG A 209 -7.10 9.18 -0.67
C ARG A 209 -5.60 8.98 -0.59
N PHE A 210 -5.13 7.73 -0.47
CA PHE A 210 -3.73 7.36 -0.54
C PHE A 210 -3.00 7.99 -1.73
N ASP A 211 -3.57 7.90 -2.94
CA ASP A 211 -2.90 8.36 -4.17
C ASP A 211 -2.71 9.88 -4.13
N ILE A 212 -3.73 10.58 -3.63
CA ILE A 212 -3.75 12.03 -3.45
C ILE A 212 -2.67 12.44 -2.44
N GLU A 213 -2.67 11.81 -1.26
CA GLU A 213 -1.73 12.14 -0.18
C GLU A 213 -0.29 11.76 -0.52
N LEU A 214 -0.06 10.68 -1.27
CA LEU A 214 1.27 10.31 -1.72
C LEU A 214 1.87 11.39 -2.63
N ILE A 215 1.11 11.88 -3.61
CA ILE A 215 1.59 12.96 -4.50
C ILE A 215 1.84 14.23 -3.70
N ARG A 216 0.95 14.59 -2.76
CA ARG A 216 1.15 15.74 -1.85
C ARG A 216 2.45 15.60 -1.06
N PHE A 217 2.67 14.44 -0.46
CA PHE A 217 3.85 14.12 0.33
C PHE A 217 5.13 14.27 -0.50
N LEU A 218 5.16 13.70 -1.72
CA LEU A 218 6.31 13.78 -2.63
C LEU A 218 6.61 15.23 -3.06
N VAL A 219 5.57 15.99 -3.43
CA VAL A 219 5.71 17.41 -3.81
C VAL A 219 6.22 18.23 -2.63
N ARG A 220 5.71 18.02 -1.41
CA ARG A 220 6.21 18.70 -0.21
C ARG A 220 7.67 18.37 0.07
N ARG A 221 8.03 17.08 0.03
CA ARG A 221 9.41 16.63 0.23
C ARG A 221 10.36 17.30 -0.77
N ALA A 222 9.93 17.45 -2.01
CA ALA A 222 10.67 18.14 -3.06
C ALA A 222 10.88 19.62 -2.78
N LEU A 223 9.81 20.35 -2.44
CA LEU A 223 9.86 21.76 -2.11
C LEU A 223 10.72 22.05 -0.87
N LEU A 224 10.67 21.17 0.14
CA LEU A 224 11.53 21.25 1.32
C LEU A 224 13.01 21.06 0.95
N THR A 225 13.30 20.12 0.05
CA THR A 225 14.67 19.87 -0.42
C THR A 225 15.23 21.09 -1.16
N LEU A 226 14.44 21.76 -2.00
CA LEU A 226 14.82 23.02 -2.64
C LEU A 226 15.16 24.11 -1.64
N LYS A 227 14.31 24.31 -0.63
CA LYS A 227 14.52 25.33 0.40
C LYS A 227 15.88 25.14 1.08
N ARG A 228 16.22 23.89 1.43
CA ARG A 228 17.53 23.52 2.01
C ARG A 228 18.69 23.86 1.08
N VAL A 229 18.59 23.51 -0.21
CA VAL A 229 19.64 23.81 -1.19
C VAL A 229 19.84 25.32 -1.35
N ARG A 230 18.76 26.12 -1.31
CA ARG A 230 18.82 27.59 -1.42
C ARG A 230 19.34 28.27 -0.16
N SER A 231 18.96 27.81 1.04
CA SER A 231 19.34 28.46 2.30
C SER A 231 20.80 28.22 2.69
N LYS A 232 21.49 27.23 2.09
CA LYS A 232 22.83 26.77 2.51
C LYS A 232 22.91 26.41 4.00
N GLU A 233 21.78 26.10 4.63
CA GLU A 233 21.77 25.64 6.02
C GLU A 233 22.26 24.19 6.06
N GLU A 234 23.33 23.97 6.82
CA GLU A 234 23.80 22.63 7.14
C GLU A 234 22.79 21.93 8.07
N THR A 235 22.60 20.65 7.81
CA THR A 235 21.82 19.65 8.55
C THR A 235 21.73 19.89 10.06
N GLU A 236 20.66 20.55 10.50
CA GLU A 236 20.12 20.34 11.85
C GLU A 236 18.76 19.63 11.75
N ASP A 237 18.57 18.72 12.68
CA ASP A 237 17.62 17.61 12.69
C ASP A 237 16.18 18.11 12.92
N TRP A 238 15.48 18.55 11.87
CA TRP A 238 14.07 18.96 11.93
C TRP A 238 13.09 17.77 12.00
N ALA A 239 13.44 16.73 12.76
CA ALA A 239 12.79 15.42 12.65
C ALA A 239 11.35 15.33 13.19
N GLU A 240 10.84 16.25 14.02
CA GLU A 240 9.51 16.04 14.60
C GLU A 240 8.51 17.21 14.48
N ASP A 241 8.93 18.47 14.52
CA ASP A 241 7.99 19.64 14.49
C ASP A 241 8.02 20.46 13.18
N GLY A 242 8.96 20.22 12.27
CA GLY A 242 9.22 21.11 11.12
C GLY A 242 8.38 20.88 9.85
N PHE A 243 7.65 19.76 9.75
CA PHE A 243 6.89 19.42 8.54
C PHE A 243 5.52 20.09 8.48
N THR A 244 5.00 20.56 9.61
CA THR A 244 3.63 21.11 9.76
C THR A 244 3.53 22.60 9.46
N ASP A 245 4.62 23.38 9.56
CA ASP A 245 4.58 24.85 9.47
C ASP A 245 5.27 25.45 8.24
N LEU A 246 5.84 24.62 7.37
CA LEU A 246 6.45 25.09 6.13
C LEU A 246 5.43 25.07 4.99
N VAL A 247 4.66 26.16 4.91
CA VAL A 247 4.19 26.62 3.59
C VAL A 247 5.46 26.72 2.74
N ALA A 248 5.59 25.86 1.73
CA ALA A 248 6.59 26.05 0.69
C ALA A 248 6.52 27.52 0.24
N ASP A 249 7.65 28.14 -0.09
CA ASP A 249 7.60 29.52 -0.59
C ASP A 249 6.55 29.57 -1.71
N ASP A 250 5.56 30.46 -1.60
CA ASP A 250 4.36 30.43 -2.44
C ASP A 250 4.77 30.46 -3.92
N ASP A 251 5.88 31.11 -4.23
CA ASP A 251 6.52 31.17 -5.53
C ASP A 251 6.97 29.79 -6.07
N ASP A 252 7.57 28.92 -5.24
CA ASP A 252 8.03 27.59 -5.67
C ASP A 252 6.84 26.66 -5.94
N LEU A 253 5.83 26.69 -5.07
CA LEU A 253 4.59 25.93 -5.28
C LEU A 253 3.84 26.44 -6.52
N ASN A 254 3.76 27.76 -6.71
CA ASN A 254 3.16 28.35 -7.90
C ASN A 254 3.91 27.95 -9.19
N GLY A 255 5.24 27.80 -9.13
CA GLY A 255 6.04 27.25 -10.21
C GLY A 255 5.62 25.83 -10.60
N VAL A 256 5.52 24.92 -9.61
CA VAL A 256 5.05 23.54 -9.82
C VAL A 256 3.62 23.51 -10.37
N VAL A 257 2.72 24.30 -9.79
CA VAL A 257 1.32 24.38 -10.24
C VAL A 257 1.23 24.87 -11.70
N HIS A 258 1.97 25.92 -12.05
CA HIS A 258 2.01 26.45 -13.41
C HIS A 258 2.54 25.42 -14.41
N GLU A 259 3.62 24.72 -14.07
CA GLU A 259 4.20 23.70 -14.95
C GLU A 259 3.23 22.54 -15.19
N VAL A 260 2.66 21.98 -14.13
CA VAL A 260 1.71 20.85 -14.22
C VAL A 260 0.45 21.27 -15.00
N THR A 261 -0.14 22.42 -14.68
CA THR A 261 -1.35 22.91 -15.37
C THR A 261 -1.09 23.20 -16.85
N SER A 262 0.11 23.66 -17.21
CA SER A 262 0.48 23.88 -18.62
C SER A 262 0.55 22.58 -19.44
N ARG A 263 0.83 21.44 -18.80
CA ARG A 263 0.89 20.12 -19.44
C ARG A 263 -0.47 19.44 -19.56
N CYS A 264 -1.22 19.38 -18.46
CA CYS A 264 -2.43 18.58 -18.37
C CYS A 264 -3.72 19.40 -18.55
N GLY A 265 -3.65 20.73 -18.52
CA GLY A 265 -4.82 21.61 -18.64
C GLY A 265 -5.73 21.65 -17.41
N ALA A 266 -5.25 21.16 -16.25
CA ALA A 266 -6.01 21.21 -15.01
C ALA A 266 -6.23 22.64 -14.50
N ASP A 267 -7.26 22.82 -13.67
CA ASP A 267 -7.52 24.09 -13.00
C ASP A 267 -6.47 24.37 -11.91
N ALA A 268 -5.74 25.48 -12.06
CA ALA A 268 -4.63 25.85 -11.19
C ALA A 268 -5.07 26.09 -9.73
N GLU A 269 -6.25 26.68 -9.52
CA GLU A 269 -6.78 26.92 -8.18
C GLU A 269 -7.09 25.60 -7.46
N THR A 270 -7.76 24.68 -8.16
CA THR A 270 -8.09 23.35 -7.64
C THR A 270 -6.84 22.53 -7.37
N LEU A 271 -5.83 22.58 -8.26
CA LEU A 271 -4.55 21.91 -8.06
C LEU A 271 -3.83 22.47 -6.83
N ARG A 272 -3.72 23.80 -6.72
CA ARG A 272 -3.09 24.45 -5.56
C ARG A 272 -3.80 24.09 -4.27
N LYS A 273 -5.12 24.25 -4.22
CA LYS A 273 -5.94 23.92 -3.04
C LYS A 273 -5.73 22.48 -2.61
N THR A 274 -5.68 21.55 -3.58
CA THR A 274 -5.39 20.14 -3.34
C THR A 274 -4.00 19.98 -2.75
N LEU A 275 -2.94 20.56 -3.32
CA LEU A 275 -1.57 20.43 -2.81
C LEU A 275 -1.36 21.07 -1.42
N THR A 276 -2.13 22.10 -1.08
CA THR A 276 -2.03 22.81 0.22
C THR A 276 -2.93 22.27 1.32
N ALA A 277 -3.81 21.31 1.04
CA ALA A 277 -4.72 20.74 2.04
C ALA A 277 -3.94 20.04 3.18
N ARG A 278 -4.53 19.96 4.38
CA ARG A 278 -3.86 19.39 5.57
C ARG A 278 -3.28 18.00 5.24
N PRO A 279 -1.97 17.77 5.43
CA PRO A 279 -1.35 16.49 5.12
C PRO A 279 -1.76 15.33 6.01
N LEU A 280 -1.66 14.13 5.43
CA LEU A 280 -1.49 12.87 6.16
C LEU A 280 -0.09 12.27 5.90
N ASP A 281 0.97 13.00 6.28
CA ASP A 281 2.36 12.61 5.94
C ASP A 281 2.96 11.53 6.83
N ARG A 282 2.49 11.40 8.08
CA ARG A 282 3.11 10.52 9.08
C ARG A 282 3.23 9.06 8.59
N PRO A 283 2.21 8.44 7.98
CA PRO A 283 2.34 7.10 7.42
C PRO A 283 3.44 6.98 6.36
N PHE A 284 3.56 7.96 5.46
CA PHE A 284 4.59 7.93 4.41
C PHE A 284 6.00 8.09 4.98
N ARG A 285 6.20 8.98 5.97
CA ARG A 285 7.49 9.12 6.65
C ARG A 285 7.91 7.84 7.35
N LEU A 286 6.99 7.22 8.10
CA LEU A 286 7.24 5.95 8.77
C LEU A 286 7.57 4.83 7.78
N ALA A 287 6.97 4.83 6.60
CA ALA A 287 7.28 3.87 5.55
C ALA A 287 8.71 4.05 4.99
N GLU A 288 9.15 5.30 4.83
CA GLU A 288 10.49 5.66 4.31
C GLU A 288 11.64 5.37 5.29
N GLU A 289 11.36 5.45 6.59
CA GLU A 289 12.35 5.18 7.63
C GLU A 289 12.83 3.71 7.58
N GLY A 290 14.15 3.50 7.58
CA GLY A 290 14.77 2.17 7.69
C GLY A 290 14.59 1.48 9.05
N ASN A 291 13.69 1.98 9.90
CA ASN A 291 13.34 1.37 11.18
C ASN A 291 12.42 0.16 10.96
N THR A 292 12.57 -0.85 11.81
CA THR A 292 11.83 -2.12 11.77
C THR A 292 10.70 -2.16 12.80
N GLY A 293 10.32 -1.02 13.38
CA GLY A 293 9.24 -0.92 14.36
C GLY A 293 7.88 -1.27 13.75
N LEU A 294 6.93 -1.66 14.60
CA LEU A 294 5.56 -1.99 14.19
C LEU A 294 4.95 -0.89 13.29
N ALA A 295 5.07 0.37 13.69
CA ALA A 295 4.52 1.49 12.95
C ALA A 295 5.09 1.58 11.52
N ASN A 296 6.42 1.43 11.39
CA ASN A 296 7.12 1.47 10.11
C ASN A 296 6.70 0.31 9.20
N MET A 297 6.74 -0.92 9.71
CA MET A 297 6.38 -2.12 8.94
C MET A 297 4.91 -2.11 8.53
N LEU A 298 4.01 -1.62 9.39
CA LEU A 298 2.59 -1.50 9.06
C LEU A 298 2.35 -0.46 7.95
N CYS A 299 3.04 0.68 7.99
CA CYS A 299 2.93 1.70 6.95
C CYS A 299 3.49 1.21 5.61
N ARG A 300 4.64 0.52 5.62
CA ARG A 300 5.22 -0.12 4.42
C ARG A 300 4.30 -1.20 3.85
N ALA A 301 3.69 -2.02 4.71
CA ALA A 301 2.71 -3.03 4.28
C ALA A 301 1.54 -2.39 3.53
N VAL A 302 0.93 -1.34 4.09
CA VAL A 302 -0.18 -0.61 3.47
C VAL A 302 0.26 0.02 2.15
N PHE A 303 1.44 0.64 2.12
CA PHE A 303 2.02 1.23 0.92
C PHE A 303 2.18 0.21 -0.21
N LEU A 304 2.85 -0.92 0.07
CA LEU A 304 3.06 -1.99 -0.90
C LEU A 304 1.75 -2.63 -1.35
N LEU A 305 0.80 -2.85 -0.44
CA LEU A 305 -0.50 -3.41 -0.77
C LEU A 305 -1.30 -2.49 -1.69
N ARG A 306 -1.22 -1.16 -1.51
CA ARG A 306 -1.83 -0.22 -2.44
C ARG A 306 -1.26 -0.36 -3.84
N LEU A 307 0.07 -0.43 -3.97
CA LEU A 307 0.72 -0.60 -5.27
C LEU A 307 0.35 -1.95 -5.92
N ALA A 308 0.35 -3.03 -5.14
CA ALA A 308 -0.08 -4.34 -5.62
C ALA A 308 -1.55 -4.33 -6.05
N THR A 309 -2.41 -3.61 -5.33
CA THR A 309 -3.82 -3.40 -5.69
C THR A 309 -3.94 -2.67 -7.02
N LEU A 310 -3.17 -1.60 -7.21
CA LEU A 310 -3.12 -0.85 -8.47
C LEU A 310 -2.68 -1.76 -9.64
N SER A 311 -1.62 -2.55 -9.44
CA SER A 311 -1.07 -3.46 -10.45
C SER A 311 -2.06 -4.55 -10.86
N VAL A 312 -2.76 -5.16 -9.88
CA VAL A 312 -3.81 -6.15 -10.16
C VAL A 312 -4.98 -5.50 -10.90
N ARG A 313 -5.41 -4.31 -10.48
CA ARG A 313 -6.48 -3.57 -11.17
C ARG A 313 -6.12 -3.33 -12.63
N GLU A 314 -4.93 -2.80 -12.91
CA GLU A 314 -4.44 -2.58 -14.28
C GLU A 314 -4.43 -3.89 -15.08
N SER A 315 -3.92 -4.97 -14.50
CA SER A 315 -3.88 -6.29 -15.15
C SER A 315 -5.27 -6.87 -15.44
N MET A 316 -6.30 -6.43 -14.71
CA MET A 316 -7.69 -6.85 -14.85
C MET A 316 -8.54 -5.92 -15.73
N GLN A 317 -8.11 -4.68 -15.99
CA GLN A 317 -8.90 -3.65 -16.68
C GLN A 317 -9.37 -4.05 -18.09
N GLU A 318 -8.74 -5.06 -18.70
CA GLU A 318 -9.13 -5.51 -20.04
C GLU A 318 -10.24 -6.59 -20.05
N THR A 319 -10.76 -7.07 -18.90
CA THR A 319 -11.86 -8.07 -18.91
C THR A 319 -12.80 -8.06 -17.70
N HIS A 320 -14.12 -8.12 -17.96
CA HIS A 320 -15.08 -8.74 -17.04
C HIS A 320 -14.87 -10.26 -17.04
N GLY A 321 -13.80 -10.67 -16.35
CA GLY A 321 -13.22 -11.99 -16.50
C GLY A 321 -13.39 -12.91 -15.28
N PRO A 322 -12.93 -14.16 -15.41
CA PRO A 322 -12.84 -15.14 -14.33
C PRO A 322 -12.22 -14.60 -13.02
N ALA A 323 -11.21 -13.73 -13.12
CA ALA A 323 -10.57 -13.08 -11.97
C ALA A 323 -11.54 -12.23 -11.14
N GLN A 324 -12.36 -11.41 -11.78
CA GLN A 324 -13.34 -10.55 -11.10
C GLN A 324 -14.41 -11.39 -10.39
N ILE A 325 -14.92 -12.43 -11.07
CA ILE A 325 -15.91 -13.35 -10.51
C ILE A 325 -15.33 -14.07 -9.29
N TRP A 326 -14.10 -14.59 -9.40
CA TRP A 326 -13.44 -15.27 -8.29
C TRP A 326 -13.22 -14.34 -7.09
N LEU A 327 -12.77 -13.11 -7.33
CA LEU A 327 -12.54 -12.14 -6.25
C LEU A 327 -13.87 -11.72 -5.59
N ALA A 328 -14.96 -11.62 -6.35
CA ALA A 328 -16.29 -11.37 -5.82
C ALA A 328 -16.77 -12.53 -4.92
N HIS A 329 -16.60 -13.79 -5.35
CA HIS A 329 -16.86 -14.97 -4.52
C HIS A 329 -15.99 -14.98 -3.26
N TRP A 330 -14.72 -14.59 -3.37
CA TRP A 330 -13.82 -14.51 -2.23
C TRP A 330 -14.26 -13.45 -1.21
N LEU A 331 -14.67 -12.26 -1.67
CA LEU A 331 -15.19 -11.21 -0.78
C LEU A 331 -16.45 -11.68 -0.03
N GLU A 332 -17.33 -12.43 -0.70
CA GLU A 332 -18.48 -13.05 -0.06
C GLU A 332 -18.07 -14.11 0.96
N HIS A 333 -17.13 -14.99 0.60
CA HIS A 333 -16.58 -15.99 1.54
C HIS A 333 -16.01 -15.35 2.81
N ALA A 334 -15.29 -14.24 2.65
CA ALA A 334 -14.69 -13.50 3.74
C ALA A 334 -15.73 -12.76 4.60
N GLY A 335 -17.01 -12.74 4.20
CA GLY A 335 -18.08 -12.02 4.90
C GLY A 335 -17.94 -10.51 4.79
N LEU A 336 -17.39 -10.01 3.68
CA LEU A 336 -17.12 -8.60 3.42
C LEU A 336 -18.19 -7.96 2.52
N ARG A 337 -18.87 -8.79 1.73
CA ARG A 337 -19.92 -8.41 0.78
C ARG A 337 -20.94 -9.54 0.70
N SER A 338 -22.17 -9.22 0.34
CA SER A 338 -23.14 -10.21 -0.16
C SER A 338 -23.31 -10.01 -1.67
N LEU A 339 -23.29 -11.10 -2.45
CA LEU A 339 -23.56 -11.01 -3.89
C LEU A 339 -25.06 -10.85 -4.21
N GLU A 340 -25.93 -11.15 -3.25
CA GLU A 340 -27.38 -10.95 -3.35
C GLU A 340 -27.80 -9.50 -3.05
N ALA A 341 -26.95 -8.75 -2.33
CA ALA A 341 -27.23 -7.36 -1.98
C ALA A 341 -26.94 -6.43 -3.16
N GLU A 342 -27.92 -5.60 -3.53
CA GLU A 342 -27.79 -4.52 -4.51
C GLU A 342 -27.10 -3.30 -3.90
N VAL A 343 -25.86 -3.47 -3.43
CA VAL A 343 -25.03 -2.40 -2.87
C VAL A 343 -23.86 -2.15 -3.81
N GLU A 344 -23.64 -0.89 -4.20
CA GLU A 344 -22.48 -0.52 -5.00
C GLU A 344 -21.20 -0.73 -4.20
N LEU A 345 -20.14 -1.19 -4.86
CA LEU A 345 -18.87 -1.53 -4.19
C LEU A 345 -18.22 -0.33 -3.51
N VAL A 346 -18.43 0.88 -4.03
CA VAL A 346 -17.93 2.13 -3.44
C VAL A 346 -18.68 2.50 -2.16
N ASP A 347 -19.97 2.18 -2.07
CA ASP A 347 -20.81 2.47 -0.90
C ASP A 347 -20.41 1.64 0.31
N LEU A 348 -19.76 0.48 0.10
CA LEU A 348 -19.17 -0.30 1.19
C LEU A 348 -18.16 0.52 2.00
N SER A 349 -17.55 1.57 1.42
CA SER A 349 -16.62 2.44 2.13
C SER A 349 -17.28 3.35 3.17
N ASP A 350 -18.56 3.71 2.98
CA ASP A 350 -19.30 4.59 3.89
C ASP A 350 -19.43 3.96 5.27
N ASP A 351 -19.65 2.65 5.29
CA ASP A 351 -19.72 1.84 6.49
C ASP A 351 -18.43 1.89 7.33
N TYR A 352 -17.28 2.03 6.68
CA TYR A 352 -15.97 2.15 7.33
C TYR A 352 -15.67 3.59 7.72
N ARG A 353 -16.09 4.57 6.90
CA ARG A 353 -15.99 5.99 7.23
C ARG A 353 -16.80 6.32 8.48
N LEU A 354 -18.05 5.85 8.56
CA LEU A 354 -18.89 5.97 9.76
C LEU A 354 -18.25 5.30 10.98
N ALA A 355 -17.70 4.09 10.81
CA ALA A 355 -17.02 3.42 11.92
C ALA A 355 -15.78 4.21 12.41
N LEU A 356 -15.05 4.85 11.50
CA LEU A 356 -13.88 5.67 11.82
C LEU A 356 -14.25 6.98 12.51
N ASP A 357 -15.32 7.63 12.04
CA ASP A 357 -15.82 8.91 12.58
C ASP A 357 -16.46 8.74 13.97
N GLU A 358 -17.16 7.62 14.19
CA GLU A 358 -17.95 7.40 15.41
C GLU A 358 -17.21 6.61 16.50
N ILE A 359 -16.02 6.05 16.22
CA ILE A 359 -15.29 5.29 17.25
C ILE A 359 -14.73 6.22 18.32
N GLU A 360 -15.16 6.00 19.55
CA GLU A 360 -14.74 6.82 20.68
C GLU A 360 -13.49 6.24 21.33
N ILE A 361 -12.36 6.94 21.25
CA ILE A 361 -11.15 6.55 21.97
C ILE A 361 -11.25 7.08 23.40
N ARG A 362 -11.35 6.18 24.38
CA ARG A 362 -11.36 6.52 25.81
C ARG A 362 -10.50 5.55 26.59
N SER A 363 -9.73 6.02 27.55
CA SER A 363 -9.04 5.12 28.49
C SER A 363 -10.05 4.37 29.37
N PRO A 364 -9.80 3.09 29.74
CA PRO A 364 -8.59 2.32 29.45
C PRO A 364 -8.63 1.62 28.08
N LEU A 365 -7.55 1.75 27.30
CA LEU A 365 -7.32 1.01 26.06
C LEU A 365 -6.52 -0.29 26.33
N PRO A 366 -6.68 -1.35 25.50
CA PRO A 366 -7.62 -1.47 24.38
C PRO A 366 -9.06 -1.79 24.82
N GLN A 367 -9.32 -1.95 26.12
CA GLN A 367 -10.60 -2.48 26.63
C GLN A 367 -11.82 -1.69 26.14
N SER A 368 -11.75 -0.36 26.10
CA SER A 368 -12.83 0.51 25.63
C SER A 368 -13.15 0.37 24.13
N LEU A 369 -12.20 -0.08 23.30
CA LEU A 369 -12.43 -0.37 21.89
C LEU A 369 -13.36 -1.57 21.70
N TRP A 370 -13.37 -2.49 22.67
CA TRP A 370 -14.08 -3.76 22.58
C TRP A 370 -15.31 -3.82 23.50
N LYS A 371 -15.87 -2.65 23.84
CA LYS A 371 -17.10 -2.52 24.64
C LYS A 371 -18.21 -1.86 23.83
N GLU A 372 -19.46 -2.23 24.13
CA GLU A 372 -20.66 -1.56 23.65
C GLU A 372 -20.65 -1.32 22.12
N SER A 373 -20.95 -0.09 21.68
CA SER A 373 -20.94 0.33 20.28
C SER A 373 -19.53 0.40 19.69
N ASN A 374 -18.46 0.54 20.47
CA ASN A 374 -17.12 0.50 19.89
C ASN A 374 -16.74 -0.89 19.36
N ALA A 375 -17.25 -1.97 19.96
CA ALA A 375 -16.87 -3.33 19.58
C ALA A 375 -17.15 -3.64 18.10
N HIS A 376 -18.30 -3.21 17.57
CA HIS A 376 -18.62 -3.42 16.15
C HIS A 376 -17.76 -2.53 15.24
N ARG A 377 -17.47 -1.30 15.65
CA ARG A 377 -16.60 -0.36 14.89
C ARG A 377 -15.17 -0.87 14.85
N ALA A 378 -14.61 -1.30 15.99
CA ALA A 378 -13.28 -1.91 16.07
C ALA A 378 -13.20 -3.21 15.26
N ALA A 379 -14.23 -4.06 15.33
CA ALA A 379 -14.30 -5.26 14.51
C ALA A 379 -14.29 -4.92 13.01
N ARG A 380 -15.03 -3.89 12.59
CA ARG A 380 -15.02 -3.41 11.19
C ARG A 380 -13.66 -2.83 10.79
N LEU A 381 -13.10 -1.92 11.59
CA LEU A 381 -11.78 -1.31 11.34
C LEU A 381 -10.62 -2.32 11.40
N SER A 382 -10.84 -3.54 11.90
CA SER A 382 -9.87 -4.64 11.79
C SER A 382 -9.83 -5.31 10.42
N ARG A 383 -10.67 -4.90 9.47
CA ARG A 383 -10.91 -5.57 8.18
C ARG A 383 -10.50 -4.75 6.94
N PRO A 384 -9.26 -4.22 6.83
CA PRO A 384 -8.81 -3.44 5.68
C PRO A 384 -8.81 -4.23 4.36
N GLU A 385 -8.93 -5.56 4.37
CA GLU A 385 -9.04 -6.34 3.13
C GLU A 385 -10.31 -6.03 2.32
N ILE A 386 -11.30 -5.35 2.91
CA ILE A 386 -12.46 -4.81 2.19
C ILE A 386 -12.02 -3.88 1.06
N CYS A 387 -10.85 -3.24 1.15
CA CYS A 387 -10.37 -2.29 0.16
C CYS A 387 -10.24 -2.92 -1.24
N LEU A 388 -10.16 -4.25 -1.34
CA LEU A 388 -10.23 -4.97 -2.62
C LEU A 388 -11.54 -4.73 -3.37
N ALA A 389 -12.64 -4.46 -2.67
CA ALA A 389 -13.93 -4.15 -3.25
C ALA A 389 -13.87 -2.89 -4.14
N TRP A 390 -13.40 -1.76 -3.61
CA TRP A 390 -13.30 -0.51 -4.38
C TRP A 390 -11.92 -0.26 -5.02
N GLY A 391 -10.91 -1.04 -4.64
CA GLY A 391 -9.56 -0.95 -5.18
C GLY A 391 -9.33 -1.76 -6.44
N VAL A 392 -10.12 -2.82 -6.65
CA VAL A 392 -9.97 -3.75 -7.78
C VAL A 392 -11.28 -3.97 -8.54
N LEU A 393 -12.41 -4.09 -7.85
CA LEU A 393 -13.69 -4.51 -8.47
C LEU A 393 -14.64 -3.36 -8.84
N ALA A 394 -14.61 -2.24 -8.11
CA ALA A 394 -15.29 -1.00 -8.52
C ALA A 394 -14.47 -0.31 -9.62
#